data_AF-W4RUE8-F1
#
_entry.id   AF-W4RUE8-F1
#
_cell.length_a   1.000
_cell.length_b   1.000
_cell.length_c   1.000
_cell.angle_alpha   90.00
_cell.angle_beta   90.00
_cell.angle_gamma   90.00
#
_symmetry.space_group_name_H-M   'P 1'
#
loop_
_entity.id
_entity.type
_entity.pdbx_description
1 polymer ?
#
loop_
_entity_poly.entity_id
_entity_poly.type
_entity_poly.pdbx_seq_one_letter_code
_entity_poly.pdbx_strand_id
1 'polypeptide(L)'
;MMNMFQSKRPLLGHYFEYQGKALEVENRKKERNMFLHDKERENKYPIFEDENGTHIMSPNDICIIDELTELVEAGVDSFKIDGILKSSEYILEVTKLYRKAIDLAVEDPDQYDEEKDGLLEAAEELQPSNRPLDTGFFFKETVY
;
A
#
# COMPACT_ATOMS: atom_id res chain seq x y z
N MET A 1 0.95 1.51 -0.28
CA MET A 1 1.51 1.31 1.08
C MET A 1 2.14 2.58 1.60
N MET A 2 1.93 2.94 2.87
CA MET A 2 2.58 4.10 3.48
C MET A 2 3.35 3.71 4.74
N ASN A 3 4.55 4.25 4.93
CA ASN A 3 5.27 4.14 6.20
C ASN A 3 4.59 5.05 7.22
N MET A 4 3.99 4.46 8.26
CA MET A 4 3.28 5.20 9.30
C MET A 4 4.23 5.68 10.41
N PHE A 5 5.26 4.91 10.71
CA PHE A 5 6.19 5.21 11.79
C PHE A 5 7.58 4.63 11.54
N GLN A 6 8.63 5.40 11.84
CA GLN A 6 10.00 4.96 11.77
C GLN A 6 10.71 5.20 13.10
N SER A 7 11.30 4.15 13.67
CA SER A 7 11.96 4.23 14.97
C SER A 7 13.36 4.88 14.92
N LYS A 8 14.03 4.90 13.77
CA LYS A 8 15.47 5.24 13.64
C LYS A 8 16.43 4.36 14.46
N ARG A 9 15.93 3.28 15.06
CA ARG A 9 16.67 2.29 15.84
C ARG A 9 16.31 0.89 15.34
N PRO A 10 17.22 -0.10 15.42
CA PRO A 10 16.95 -1.46 15.00
C PRO A 10 16.21 -2.24 16.10
N LEU A 11 14.92 -1.94 16.30
CA LEU A 11 14.12 -2.56 17.37
C LEU A 11 13.95 -4.07 17.17
N LEU A 12 13.84 -4.53 15.92
CA LEU A 12 13.70 -5.96 15.63
C LEU A 12 15.01 -6.68 15.90
N GLY A 13 16.14 -6.12 15.43
CA GLY A 13 17.47 -6.61 15.76
C GLY A 13 17.66 -6.79 17.27
N HIS A 14 17.40 -5.73 18.05
CA HIS A 14 17.51 -5.79 19.52
C HIS A 14 16.57 -6.83 20.16
N TYR A 15 15.33 -6.94 19.67
CA TYR A 15 14.37 -7.93 20.18
C TYR A 15 14.86 -9.37 19.95
N PHE A 16 15.31 -9.68 18.74
CA PHE A 16 15.78 -11.03 18.42
C PHE A 16 17.11 -11.37 19.09
N GLU A 17 18.03 -10.41 19.19
CA GLU A 17 19.26 -10.53 19.97
C GLU A 17 18.97 -10.87 21.44
N TYR A 18 18.04 -10.12 22.08
CA TYR A 18 17.61 -10.39 23.45
C TYR A 18 16.98 -11.79 23.62
N GLN A 19 16.29 -12.29 22.60
CA GLN A 19 15.74 -13.66 22.58
C GLN A 19 16.80 -14.75 22.33
N GLY A 20 18.09 -14.39 22.26
CA GLY A 20 19.18 -15.32 21.93
C GLY A 20 19.13 -15.80 20.47
N LYS A 21 18.32 -15.16 19.63
CA LYS A 21 18.18 -15.44 18.20
C LYS A 21 19.00 -14.38 17.49
N ALA A 22 20.31 -14.56 17.41
CA ALA A 22 21.19 -13.63 16.69
C ALA A 22 20.76 -13.57 15.21
N LEU A 23 19.94 -12.58 14.88
CA LEU A 23 19.77 -12.14 13.51
C LEU A 23 20.92 -11.19 13.26
N GLU A 24 22.01 -11.70 12.69
CA GLU A 24 22.94 -10.80 12.03
C GLU A 24 22.12 -9.96 11.04
N VAL A 25 22.35 -8.65 11.09
CA VAL A 25 21.69 -7.61 10.29
C VAL A 25 21.78 -7.91 8.78
N GLU A 26 22.56 -8.92 8.38
CA GLU A 26 22.79 -9.37 7.01
C GLU A 26 21.85 -10.48 6.49
N ASN A 27 20.95 -11.06 7.29
CA ASN A 27 19.94 -12.01 6.76
C ASN A 27 18.67 -11.32 6.21
N ARG A 28 18.82 -10.06 5.73
CA ARG A 28 17.80 -9.23 5.06
C ARG A 28 17.41 -9.71 3.65
N LYS A 29 17.95 -10.84 3.18
CA LYS A 29 17.73 -11.39 1.83
C LYS A 29 16.51 -12.31 1.70
N LYS A 30 15.80 -12.62 2.78
CA LYS A 30 14.56 -13.40 2.71
C LYS A 30 13.40 -12.56 3.22
N GLU A 31 12.44 -12.39 2.34
CA GLU A 31 11.09 -11.83 2.49
C GLU A 31 10.32 -12.44 3.70
N ARG A 32 10.79 -12.19 4.93
CA ARG A 32 9.99 -12.52 6.11
C ARG A 32 9.03 -11.35 6.32
N ASN A 33 7.84 -11.49 5.75
CA ASN A 33 6.70 -10.64 6.05
C ASN A 33 6.40 -10.74 7.56
N MET A 34 6.99 -9.84 8.34
CA MET A 34 6.72 -9.70 9.77
C MET A 34 5.57 -8.72 9.97
N PHE A 35 4.76 -8.97 10.98
CA PHE A 35 3.62 -8.13 11.31
C PHE A 35 3.62 -7.80 12.80
N LEU A 36 3.37 -6.53 13.12
CA LEU A 36 2.98 -6.10 14.44
C LEU A 36 1.46 -6.28 14.57
N HIS A 37 1.03 -7.04 15.58
CA HIS A 37 -0.38 -7.31 15.83
C HIS A 37 -0.91 -6.40 16.93
N ASP A 38 -1.84 -5.52 16.57
CA ASP A 38 -2.59 -4.68 17.50
C ASP A 38 -3.90 -5.38 17.84
N LYS A 39 -4.01 -5.88 19.07
CA LYS A 39 -5.18 -6.62 19.52
C LYS A 39 -6.40 -5.73 19.77
N GLU A 40 -6.20 -4.45 20.06
CA GLU A 40 -7.30 -3.53 20.37
C GLU A 40 -8.03 -3.12 19.10
N ARG A 41 -7.27 -2.96 18.00
CA ARG A 41 -7.79 -2.54 16.69
C ARG A 41 -7.95 -3.68 15.69
N GLU A 42 -7.61 -4.91 16.10
CA GLU A 42 -7.56 -6.11 15.25
C GLU A 42 -6.72 -5.94 13.96
N ASN A 43 -5.75 -5.02 13.98
CA ASN A 43 -4.94 -4.68 12.82
C ASN A 43 -3.59 -5.43 12.82
N LYS A 44 -3.12 -5.73 11.62
CA LYS A 44 -1.79 -6.30 11.37
C LYS A 44 -0.97 -5.32 10.54
N TYR A 45 0.05 -4.72 11.16
CA TYR A 45 0.92 -3.75 10.51
C TYR A 45 2.17 -4.46 9.99
N PRO A 46 2.45 -4.45 8.68
CA PRO A 46 3.70 -4.97 8.17
C PRO A 46 4.87 -4.18 8.78
N ILE A 47 5.89 -4.89 9.24
CA ILE A 47 7.10 -4.26 9.80
C ILE A 47 8.33 -4.71 9.03
N PHE A 48 9.22 -3.76 8.79
CA PHE A 48 10.47 -3.96 8.08
C PHE A 48 11.59 -3.24 8.82
N GLU A 49 12.82 -3.72 8.71
CA GLU A 49 13.97 -3.07 9.33
C GLU A 49 15.14 -3.01 8.35
N ASP A 50 15.63 -1.80 8.10
CA ASP A 50 16.81 -1.54 7.30
C ASP A 50 17.89 -0.78 8.09
N GLU A 51 18.88 -0.23 7.40
CA GLU A 51 19.96 0.56 8.01
C GLU A 51 19.46 1.84 8.68
N ASN A 52 18.28 2.32 8.29
CA ASN A 52 17.60 3.49 8.84
C ASN A 52 16.67 3.14 10.01
N GLY A 53 16.65 1.88 10.45
CA GLY A 53 15.90 1.38 11.61
C GLY A 53 14.61 0.64 11.26
N THR A 54 13.74 0.46 12.25
CA THR A 54 12.46 -0.25 12.07
C THR A 54 11.37 0.67 11.52
N HIS A 55 10.66 0.19 10.51
CA HIS A 55 9.51 0.81 9.83
C HIS A 55 8.24 0.03 10.16
N ILE A 56 7.16 0.76 10.44
CA ILE A 56 5.81 0.23 10.63
C ILE A 56 4.95 0.76 9.49
N MET A 57 4.45 -0.12 8.65
CA MET A 57 3.69 0.22 7.46
C MET A 57 2.19 0.17 7.72
N SER A 58 1.42 0.87 6.89
CA SER A 58 -0.04 0.79 6.88
C SER A 58 -0.54 -0.64 6.68
N PRO A 59 -1.64 -1.04 7.35
CA PRO A 59 -2.21 -2.37 7.19
C PRO A 59 -2.83 -2.55 5.80
N ASN A 60 -3.38 -1.46 5.24
CA ASN A 60 -4.06 -1.43 3.95
C ASN A 60 -3.19 -0.72 2.90
N ASP A 61 -3.46 -1.01 1.63
CA ASP A 61 -2.92 -0.28 0.49
C ASP A 61 -3.92 0.75 -0.03
N ILE A 62 -3.41 1.91 -0.44
CA ILE A 62 -4.24 2.99 -0.97
C ILE A 62 -4.59 2.66 -2.43
N CYS A 63 -5.87 2.70 -2.76
CA CYS A 63 -6.40 2.68 -4.12
C CYS A 63 -7.41 3.81 -4.28
N ILE A 64 -7.34 4.50 -5.41
CA ILE A 64 -8.22 5.61 -5.80
C ILE A 64 -8.56 5.51 -7.29
N ILE A 65 -8.56 4.27 -7.82
CA ILE A 65 -8.78 4.00 -9.25
C ILE A 65 -10.22 4.38 -9.68
N ASP A 66 -11.10 4.51 -8.69
CA ASP A 66 -12.50 4.89 -8.76
C ASP A 66 -12.77 6.38 -8.53
N GLU A 67 -11.73 7.17 -8.23
CA GLU A 67 -11.86 8.61 -7.93
C GLU A 67 -11.01 9.50 -8.85
N LEU A 68 -10.65 9.00 -10.04
CA LEU A 68 -9.75 9.68 -10.96
C LEU A 68 -10.34 10.94 -11.60
N THR A 69 -11.65 10.99 -11.88
CA THR A 69 -12.29 12.18 -12.49
C THR A 69 -12.03 13.44 -11.66
N GLU A 70 -12.27 13.37 -10.36
CA GLU A 70 -12.08 14.49 -9.42
C GLU A 70 -10.61 14.95 -9.38
N LEU A 71 -9.68 14.00 -9.48
CA LEU A 71 -8.24 14.28 -9.48
C LEU A 71 -7.78 14.92 -10.79
N VAL A 72 -8.31 14.45 -11.92
CA VAL A 72 -8.06 15.03 -13.24
C VAL A 72 -8.61 16.46 -13.30
N GLU A 73 -9.84 16.68 -12.84
CA GLU A 73 -10.45 18.02 -12.76
C GLU A 73 -9.69 18.99 -11.85
N ALA A 74 -9.09 18.47 -10.77
CA ALA A 74 -8.22 19.25 -9.88
C ALA A 74 -6.85 19.61 -10.53
N GLY A 75 -6.57 19.15 -11.75
CA GLY A 75 -5.35 19.42 -12.48
C GLY A 75 -4.18 18.50 -12.12
N VAL A 76 -4.45 17.27 -11.65
CA VAL A 76 -3.39 16.28 -11.42
C VAL A 76 -2.88 15.75 -12.76
N ASP A 77 -1.61 16.06 -13.09
CA ASP A 77 -0.99 15.65 -14.35
C ASP A 77 -0.34 14.24 -14.31
N SER A 78 -0.10 13.70 -13.11
CA SER A 78 0.64 12.44 -12.96
C SER A 78 0.21 11.63 -11.75
N PHE A 79 -0.01 10.33 -11.97
CA PHE A 79 -0.24 9.34 -10.94
C PHE A 79 0.99 8.45 -10.77
N LYS A 80 1.32 8.09 -9.53
CA LYS A 80 2.40 7.16 -9.21
C LYS A 80 1.82 5.89 -8.60
N ILE A 81 2.18 4.75 -9.19
CA ILE A 81 1.92 3.43 -8.60
C ILE A 81 3.17 3.01 -7.84
N ASP A 82 3.01 2.59 -6.58
CA ASP A 82 4.10 2.12 -5.73
C ASP A 82 4.02 0.61 -5.52
N GLY A 83 5.07 -0.09 -5.94
CA GLY A 83 5.13 -1.56 -5.94
C GLY A 83 5.79 -2.19 -4.72
N ILE A 84 6.02 -1.45 -3.63
CA ILE A 84 6.65 -2.00 -2.42
C ILE A 84 5.87 -3.22 -1.91
N LEU A 85 6.58 -4.36 -1.76
CA LEU A 85 6.04 -5.67 -1.38
C LEU A 85 5.04 -6.28 -2.39
N LYS A 86 5.13 -5.90 -3.67
CA LYS A 86 4.34 -6.48 -4.76
C LYS A 86 5.25 -7.16 -5.79
N SER A 87 4.73 -8.18 -6.47
CA SER A 87 5.45 -8.82 -7.58
C SER A 87 5.41 -7.96 -8.84
N SER A 88 6.32 -8.23 -9.77
CA SER A 88 6.34 -7.56 -11.07
C SER A 88 5.05 -7.79 -11.86
N GLU A 89 4.46 -8.97 -11.74
CA GLU A 89 3.19 -9.35 -12.39
C GLU A 89 2.03 -8.52 -11.83
N TYR A 90 1.95 -8.35 -10.50
CA TYR A 90 0.95 -7.49 -9.87
C TYR A 90 1.08 -6.05 -10.39
N ILE A 91 2.31 -5.52 -10.41
CA ILE A 91 2.56 -4.14 -10.85
C ILE A 91 2.15 -3.97 -12.32
N LEU A 92 2.43 -4.95 -13.17
CA LEU A 92 2.03 -4.92 -14.58
C LEU A 92 0.51 -4.84 -14.74
N GLU A 93 -0.24 -5.71 -14.05
CA GLU A 93 -1.71 -5.74 -14.17
C GLU A 93 -2.35 -4.49 -13.58
N VAL A 94 -1.91 -4.01 -12.41
CA VAL A 94 -2.41 -2.76 -11.83
C VAL A 94 -2.09 -1.56 -12.73
N THR A 95 -0.92 -1.54 -13.37
CA THR A 95 -0.57 -0.48 -14.32
C THR A 95 -1.52 -0.46 -15.52
N LYS A 96 -1.93 -1.62 -16.04
CA LYS A 96 -2.93 -1.69 -17.13
C LYS A 96 -4.29 -1.16 -16.69
N LEU A 97 -4.74 -1.53 -15.49
CA LEU A 97 -5.99 -1.05 -14.92
C LEU A 97 -5.98 0.48 -14.79
N TYR A 98 -4.94 1.05 -14.17
CA TYR A 98 -4.80 2.50 -14.04
C TYR A 98 -4.64 3.21 -15.38
N ARG A 99 -3.93 2.63 -16.35
CA ARG A 99 -3.82 3.24 -17.69
C ARG A 99 -5.20 3.36 -18.34
N LYS A 100 -5.98 2.27 -18.34
CA LYS A 100 -7.35 2.28 -18.85
C LYS A 100 -8.22 3.29 -18.10
N ALA A 101 -8.16 3.29 -16.77
CA ALA A 101 -8.94 4.19 -15.92
C ALA A 101 -8.62 5.67 -16.22
N ILE A 102 -7.34 6.03 -16.33
CA ILE A 102 -6.91 7.39 -16.65
C ILE A 102 -7.32 7.78 -18.08
N ASP A 103 -7.19 6.89 -19.06
CA ASP A 103 -7.63 7.17 -20.44
C ASP A 103 -9.13 7.46 -20.48
N LEU A 104 -9.95 6.63 -19.83
CA LEU A 104 -11.39 6.86 -19.72
C LEU A 104 -11.70 8.17 -18.99
N ALA A 105 -11.10 8.41 -17.82
CA ALA A 105 -11.36 9.63 -17.03
C ALA A 105 -10.98 10.93 -17.77
N VAL A 106 -10.08 10.88 -18.74
CA VAL A 106 -9.67 12.05 -19.54
C VAL A 106 -10.49 12.19 -20.83
N GLU A 107 -10.78 11.08 -21.51
CA GLU A 107 -11.42 11.10 -22.84
C GLU A 107 -12.96 11.02 -22.76
N ASP A 108 -13.48 10.21 -21.85
CA ASP A 108 -14.92 9.94 -21.66
C ASP A 108 -15.23 9.70 -20.17
N PRO A 109 -15.38 10.78 -19.37
CA PRO A 109 -15.67 10.68 -17.94
C PRO A 109 -16.98 9.93 -17.63
N ASP A 110 -17.97 10.01 -18.50
CA ASP A 110 -19.24 9.31 -18.34
C ASP A 110 -19.02 7.79 -18.43
N GLN A 111 -18.24 7.33 -19.42
CA GLN A 111 -17.86 5.91 -19.52
C GLN A 111 -16.99 5.46 -18.34
N TYR A 112 -16.07 6.32 -17.87
CA TYR A 112 -15.30 6.02 -16.68
C TYR A 112 -16.20 5.78 -15.46
N ASP A 113 -17.20 6.64 -15.23
CA ASP A 113 -18.14 6.49 -14.11
C ASP A 113 -18.98 5.20 -14.19
N GLU A 114 -19.26 4.69 -15.39
CA GLU A 114 -19.91 3.39 -15.58
C GLU A 114 -18.97 2.20 -15.29
N GLU A 115 -17.66 2.33 -15.55
CA GLU A 115 -16.70 1.23 -15.47
C GLU A 115 -15.87 1.20 -14.18
N LYS A 116 -15.82 2.30 -13.42
CA LYS A 116 -14.90 2.48 -12.29
C LYS A 116 -15.04 1.44 -11.18
N ASP A 117 -16.26 1.02 -10.86
CA ASP A 117 -16.51 -0.01 -9.85
C ASP A 117 -15.92 -1.35 -10.29
N GLY A 118 -16.06 -1.71 -11.57
CA GLY A 118 -15.45 -2.92 -12.13
C GLY A 118 -13.92 -2.86 -12.18
N LEU A 119 -13.34 -1.68 -12.37
CA LEU A 119 -11.89 -1.48 -12.29
C LEU A 119 -11.38 -1.63 -10.85
N LEU A 120 -12.13 -1.15 -9.87
CA LEU A 120 -11.84 -1.35 -8.45
C LEU A 120 -11.93 -2.83 -8.06
N GLU A 121 -13.00 -3.52 -8.44
CA GLU A 121 -13.16 -4.96 -8.21
C GLU A 121 -11.99 -5.77 -8.80
N ALA A 122 -11.59 -5.46 -10.04
CA ALA A 122 -10.43 -6.11 -10.67
C ALA A 122 -9.12 -5.84 -9.89
N ALA A 123 -8.95 -4.63 -9.34
CA ALA A 123 -7.80 -4.31 -8.51
C ALA A 123 -7.83 -5.06 -7.16
N GLU A 124 -9.01 -5.26 -6.56
CA GLU A 124 -9.21 -6.05 -5.35
C GLU A 124 -8.93 -7.55 -5.57
N GLU A 125 -9.31 -8.11 -6.72
CA GLU A 125 -9.01 -9.51 -7.08
C GLU A 125 -7.50 -9.77 -7.20
N LEU A 126 -6.73 -8.80 -7.70
CA LEU A 126 -5.27 -8.87 -7.76
C LEU A 126 -4.63 -8.75 -6.36
N GLN A 127 -5.35 -8.21 -5.38
CA GLN A 127 -4.81 -7.85 -4.09
C GLN A 127 -4.71 -9.05 -3.14
N PRO A 128 -3.58 -9.24 -2.43
CA PRO A 128 -3.49 -10.32 -1.48
C PRO A 128 -4.39 -10.04 -0.26
N SER A 129 -5.08 -11.07 0.22
CA SER A 129 -6.11 -10.97 1.28
C SER A 129 -5.61 -10.39 2.60
N ASN A 130 -4.31 -10.45 2.87
CA ASN A 130 -3.70 -9.87 4.06
C ASN A 130 -3.37 -8.37 3.93
N ARG A 131 -3.68 -7.74 2.80
CA ARG A 131 -3.43 -6.31 2.52
C ARG A 131 -4.60 -5.70 1.74
N PRO A 132 -5.79 -5.55 2.32
CA PRO A 132 -6.94 -5.00 1.60
C PRO A 132 -6.67 -3.59 1.08
N LEU A 133 -7.44 -3.18 0.07
CA LEU A 133 -7.43 -1.81 -0.46
C LEU A 133 -8.29 -0.90 0.40
N ASP A 134 -7.89 0.36 0.52
CA ASP A 134 -8.72 1.45 1.04
C ASP A 134 -8.39 2.77 0.36
N THR A 135 -9.17 3.82 0.65
CA THR A 135 -8.94 5.16 0.10
C THR A 135 -7.92 5.97 0.91
N GLY A 136 -7.21 5.35 1.86
CA GLY A 136 -6.26 6.02 2.74
C GLY A 136 -6.92 7.07 3.63
N PHE A 137 -6.51 8.33 3.45
CA PHE A 137 -7.01 9.49 4.19
C PHE A 137 -7.84 10.45 3.33
N PHE A 138 -8.02 10.19 2.03
CA PHE A 138 -8.66 11.13 1.11
C PHE A 138 -10.09 11.51 1.52
N PHE A 139 -10.85 10.54 2.02
CA PHE A 139 -12.26 10.74 2.39
C PHE A 139 -12.56 10.48 3.87
N LYS A 140 -11.52 10.37 4.71
CA LYS A 140 -11.73 10.21 6.16
C LYS A 140 -11.96 11.58 6.78
N GLU A 141 -12.99 11.70 7.61
CA GLU A 141 -13.22 12.90 8.40
C GLU A 141 -12.00 13.18 9.30
N THR A 142 -11.26 14.24 9.00
CA THR A 142 -10.27 14.79 9.93
C THR A 142 -11.00 15.53 11.04
N VAL A 143 -10.95 14.95 12.24
CA VAL A 143 -11.34 15.67 13.47
C VAL A 143 -10.25 16.70 13.76
N TYR A 144 -10.56 17.98 13.52
CA TYR A 144 -9.73 19.12 13.93
C TYR A 144 -10.11 19.60 15.33
#